data_AF-A0A661YBI6-F1
#
_entry.id   AF-A0A661YBI6-F1
#
_cell.length_a   1.000
_cell.length_b   1.000
_cell.length_c   1.000
_cell.angle_alpha   90.00
_cell.angle_beta   90.00
_cell.angle_gamma   90.00
#
_symmetry.space_group_name_H-M   'P 1'
#
loop_
_entity.id
_entity.type
_entity.pdbx_description
1 polymer ?
#
loop_
_entity_poly.entity_id
_entity_poly.type
_entity_poly.pdbx_seq_one_letter_code
_entity_poly.pdbx_strand_id
1 'polypeptide(L)'
;MIWIASFPRSGNTFVRNILHDVYGLTSSEYHMEEDHPLEADYADHPFVKTHLLPAQLDPADPGIKAVYIVRDGRDVMVSMAHQRRDIVAPGSDFYENLKAAIIAEKDSFFGGWSKNVEAWTKRAGLIIRYEAGPFRPCFDIL
;
A
#
# COMPACT_ATOMS: atom_id res chain seq x y z
N MET A 1 10.58 -11.70 8.66
CA MET A 1 9.80 -10.94 7.68
C MET A 1 8.35 -10.72 8.13
N ILE A 2 7.81 -9.52 7.93
CA ILE A 2 6.40 -9.13 8.11
C ILE A 2 5.97 -8.37 6.85
N TRP A 3 4.81 -8.70 6.28
CA TRP A 3 4.25 -7.94 5.18
C TRP A 3 3.74 -6.58 5.66
N ILE A 4 4.14 -5.49 5.01
CA ILE A 4 3.57 -4.16 5.19
C ILE A 4 2.84 -3.74 3.93
N ALA A 5 1.57 -4.13 3.85
CA ALA A 5 0.75 -3.96 2.68
C ALA A 5 -0.07 -2.67 2.74
N SER A 6 -0.39 -2.13 1.57
CA SER A 6 -1.26 -0.96 1.45
C SER A 6 -1.71 -0.80 0.01
N PHE A 7 -2.85 -0.19 -0.24
CA PHE A 7 -3.13 0.32 -1.58
C PHE A 7 -2.14 1.47 -1.93
N PRO A 8 -1.75 1.67 -3.20
CA PRO A 8 -0.88 2.79 -3.58
C PRO A 8 -1.37 4.13 -3.01
N ARG A 9 -0.45 4.98 -2.55
CA ARG A 9 -0.76 6.32 -2.00
C ARG A 9 -1.48 6.35 -0.64
N SER A 10 -1.59 5.21 0.04
CA SER A 10 -2.13 5.12 1.42
C SER A 10 -1.12 5.45 2.53
N GLY A 11 0.08 5.96 2.20
CA GLY A 11 1.06 6.43 3.20
C GLY A 11 2.10 5.39 3.66
N ASN A 12 2.34 4.34 2.87
CA ASN A 12 3.34 3.31 3.21
C ASN A 12 4.75 3.87 3.43
N THR A 13 5.22 4.76 2.55
CA THR A 13 6.52 5.44 2.69
C THR A 13 6.65 6.17 4.03
N PHE A 14 5.59 6.85 4.48
CA PHE A 14 5.60 7.54 5.77
C PHE A 14 5.78 6.56 6.94
N VAL A 15 5.04 5.46 6.94
CA VAL A 15 5.17 4.42 7.99
C VAL A 15 6.54 3.75 7.95
N ARG A 16 7.08 3.45 6.76
CA ARG A 16 8.44 2.89 6.60
C ARG A 16 9.51 3.84 7.12
N ASN A 17 9.38 5.15 6.88
CA ASN A 17 10.30 6.14 7.43
C ASN A 17 10.24 6.16 8.96
N ILE A 18 9.06 6.06 9.58
CA ILE A 18 8.95 5.92 11.04
C ILE A 18 9.64 4.63 11.53
N LEU A 19 9.39 3.50 10.87
CA LEU A 19 10.03 2.22 11.23
C LEU A 19 11.56 2.33 11.17
N HIS A 20 12.10 3.00 10.15
CA HIS A 20 13.53 3.22 9.99
C HIS A 20 14.07 4.24 11.01
N ASP A 21 13.55 5.46 11.02
CA ASP A 21 14.14 6.60 11.73
C ASP A 21 13.92 6.55 13.25
N VAL A 22 12.82 5.94 13.70
CA VAL A 22 12.48 5.84 15.13
C VAL A 22 12.90 4.49 15.72
N TYR A 23 12.73 3.41 14.97
CA TYR A 23 12.95 2.05 15.48
C TYR A 23 14.17 1.34 14.90
N GLY A 24 14.86 1.92 13.90
CA GLY A 24 16.01 1.30 13.25
C GLY A 24 15.66 0.06 12.41
N LEU A 25 14.40 -0.11 12.02
CA LEU A 25 13.90 -1.28 11.31
C LEU A 25 13.90 -1.02 9.80
N THR A 26 14.71 -1.78 9.06
CA THR A 26 14.82 -1.67 7.61
C THR A 26 13.61 -2.29 6.92
N SER A 27 13.38 -1.92 5.66
CA SER A 27 12.29 -2.52 4.87
C SER A 27 12.63 -2.57 3.39
N SER A 28 12.30 -3.69 2.74
CA SER A 28 12.42 -3.90 1.30
C SER A 28 11.04 -3.87 0.63
N GLU A 29 10.98 -4.20 -0.66
CA GLU A 29 9.75 -4.23 -1.45
C GLU A 29 9.56 -5.56 -2.19
N TYR A 30 8.31 -5.98 -2.35
CA TYR A 30 7.92 -7.14 -3.14
C TYR A 30 6.88 -6.73 -4.20
N HIS A 31 7.22 -6.94 -5.46
CA HIS A 31 6.43 -6.64 -6.64
C HIS A 31 6.64 -7.74 -7.71
N MET A 32 5.73 -7.77 -8.69
CA MET A 32 5.75 -8.71 -9.82
C MET A 32 5.98 -7.99 -11.16
N GLU A 33 6.59 -6.81 -11.12
CA GLU A 33 6.90 -6.02 -12.31
C GLU A 33 8.05 -6.66 -13.10
N GLU A 34 7.89 -6.86 -14.41
CA GLU A 34 8.88 -7.56 -15.25
C GLU A 34 10.15 -6.74 -15.50
N ASP A 35 10.04 -5.41 -15.49
CA ASP A 35 11.11 -4.44 -15.75
C ASP A 35 11.95 -4.11 -14.51
N HIS A 36 11.46 -4.48 -13.33
CA HIS A 36 12.14 -4.30 -12.06
C HIS A 36 12.31 -5.68 -11.38
N PRO A 37 13.51 -6.30 -11.46
CA PRO A 37 13.74 -7.59 -10.82
C PRO A 37 13.69 -7.47 -9.30
N LEU A 38 13.08 -8.46 -8.65
CA LEU A 38 13.03 -8.56 -7.20
C LEU A 38 14.44 -8.78 -6.63
N GLU A 39 14.76 -8.07 -5.55
CA GLU A 39 16.01 -8.26 -4.81
C GLU A 39 16.03 -9.67 -4.20
N ALA A 40 17.14 -10.41 -4.37
CA ALA A 40 17.22 -11.81 -3.95
C ALA A 40 17.08 -12.00 -2.43
N ASP A 41 17.45 -10.98 -1.66
CA ASP A 41 17.45 -10.92 -0.20
C ASP A 41 16.29 -10.08 0.37
N TYR A 42 15.26 -9.76 -0.43
CA TYR A 42 14.13 -8.95 0.02
C TYR A 42 13.52 -9.48 1.34
N ALA A 43 13.50 -10.80 1.54
CA ALA A 43 12.91 -11.46 2.69
C ALA A 43 13.77 -11.38 3.98
N ASP A 44 15.04 -10.97 3.87
CA ASP A 44 15.94 -10.82 5.03
C ASP A 44 15.60 -9.55 5.84
N HIS A 45 14.83 -8.64 5.26
CA HIS A 45 14.32 -7.46 5.95
C HIS A 45 13.19 -7.80 6.94
N PRO A 46 13.10 -7.10 8.09
CA PRO A 46 12.02 -7.34 9.05
C PRO A 46 10.65 -6.98 8.46
N PHE A 47 10.57 -5.98 7.58
CA PHE A 47 9.36 -5.59 6.86
C PHE A 47 9.53 -5.63 5.35
N VAL A 48 8.52 -6.11 4.64
CA VAL A 48 8.49 -6.14 3.17
C VAL A 48 7.23 -5.48 2.67
N LYS A 49 7.40 -4.38 1.95
CA LYS A 49 6.30 -3.57 1.41
C LYS A 49 5.72 -4.23 0.18
N THR A 50 4.40 -4.19 0.05
CA THR A 50 3.73 -4.60 -1.19
C THR A 50 2.43 -3.84 -1.42
N HIS A 51 2.03 -3.74 -2.68
CA HIS A 51 0.70 -3.27 -3.08
C HIS A 51 -0.18 -4.39 -3.64
N LEU A 52 0.40 -5.59 -3.83
CA LEU A 52 -0.28 -6.77 -4.36
C LEU A 52 -1.42 -7.22 -3.45
N LEU A 53 -2.32 -8.05 -3.98
CA LEU A 53 -3.30 -8.77 -3.16
C LEU A 53 -2.62 -9.92 -2.40
N PRO A 54 -3.18 -10.38 -1.26
CA PRO A 54 -2.63 -11.51 -0.50
C PRO A 54 -2.42 -12.78 -1.33
N ALA A 55 -3.31 -13.06 -2.28
CA ALA A 55 -3.24 -14.23 -3.15
C ALA A 55 -2.10 -14.17 -4.18
N GLN A 56 -1.46 -13.01 -4.33
CA GLN A 56 -0.35 -12.77 -5.27
C GLN A 56 1.01 -12.73 -4.54
N LEU A 57 1.05 -13.05 -3.25
CA LEU A 57 2.32 -13.06 -2.50
C LEU A 57 3.06 -14.37 -2.72
N ASP A 58 4.38 -14.28 -2.75
CA ASP A 58 5.28 -15.43 -2.64
C ASP A 58 6.31 -15.12 -1.54
N PRO A 59 6.43 -15.95 -0.49
CA PRO A 59 5.57 -17.09 -0.18
C PRO A 59 4.14 -16.68 0.22
N ALA A 60 3.15 -17.43 -0.24
CA ALA A 60 1.73 -17.27 0.12
C ALA A 60 1.40 -17.81 1.54
N ASP A 61 2.38 -17.85 2.44
CA ASP A 61 2.24 -18.46 3.77
C ASP A 61 1.36 -17.59 4.70
N PRO A 62 0.20 -18.10 5.18
CA PRO A 62 -0.65 -17.38 6.13
C PRO A 62 0.01 -17.19 7.51
N GLY A 63 1.02 -18.00 7.85
CA GLY A 63 1.80 -17.88 9.09
C GLY A 63 2.62 -16.59 9.18
N ILE A 64 3.04 -16.03 8.04
CA ILE A 64 3.76 -14.77 7.97
C ILE A 64 2.82 -13.63 8.39
N LYS A 65 3.26 -12.82 9.36
CA LYS A 65 2.43 -11.72 9.86
C LYS A 65 2.31 -10.61 8.81
N ALA A 66 1.16 -9.93 8.82
CA ALA A 66 0.88 -8.85 7.90
C ALA A 66 0.24 -7.68 8.64
N VAL A 67 0.72 -6.48 8.31
CA VAL A 67 0.16 -5.18 8.67
C VAL A 67 -0.43 -4.56 7.41
N TYR A 68 -1.65 -4.04 7.50
CA TYR A 68 -2.28 -3.33 6.39
C TYR A 68 -2.51 -1.86 6.73
N ILE A 69 -2.00 -0.96 5.89
CA ILE A 69 -2.23 0.48 6.02
C ILE A 69 -3.36 0.85 5.07
N VAL A 70 -4.46 1.33 5.66
CA VAL A 70 -5.64 1.80 4.92
C VAL A 70 -5.75 3.32 5.03
N ARG A 71 -6.15 3.94 3.93
CA ARG A 71 -6.47 5.37 3.83
C ARG A 71 -7.82 5.52 3.12
N ASP A 72 -8.55 6.60 3.42
CA ASP A 72 -9.79 6.98 2.74
C ASP A 72 -9.61 6.91 1.22
N GLY A 73 -10.47 6.14 0.57
CA GLY A 73 -10.39 5.92 -0.88
C GLY A 73 -10.47 7.21 -1.68
N ARG A 74 -11.22 8.23 -1.22
CA ARG A 74 -11.34 9.52 -1.92
C ARG A 74 -10.02 10.26 -1.94
N ASP A 75 -9.36 10.32 -0.79
CA ASP A 75 -8.05 10.93 -0.63
C ASP A 75 -6.99 10.23 -1.49
N VAL A 76 -7.04 8.90 -1.50
CA VAL A 76 -6.15 8.06 -2.29
C VAL A 76 -6.31 8.36 -3.78
N MET A 77 -7.54 8.37 -4.30
CA MET A 77 -7.79 8.64 -5.72
C MET A 77 -7.33 10.05 -6.13
N VAL A 78 -7.61 11.06 -5.32
CA VAL A 78 -7.14 12.43 -5.55
C VAL A 78 -5.61 12.49 -5.56
N SER A 79 -4.94 11.83 -4.60
CA SER A 79 -3.48 11.76 -4.54
C SER A 79 -2.86 11.08 -5.76
N MET A 80 -3.50 10.01 -6.26
CA MET A 80 -3.06 9.32 -7.48
C MET A 80 -3.21 10.19 -8.72
N ALA A 81 -4.33 10.90 -8.85
CA ALA A 81 -4.57 11.81 -9.95
C ALA A 81 -3.52 12.93 -10.01
N HIS A 82 -3.17 13.50 -8.85
CA HIS A 82 -2.07 14.47 -8.73
C HIS A 82 -0.72 13.85 -9.06
N GLN A 83 -0.38 12.69 -8.51
CA GLN A 83 0.88 12.03 -8.80
C GLN A 83 1.04 11.77 -10.31
N ARG A 84 -0.05 11.33 -10.96
CA ARG A 84 -0.02 11.10 -12.40
C ARG A 84 0.19 12.40 -13.17
N ARG A 85 -0.58 13.45 -12.86
CA ARG A 85 -0.43 14.76 -13.52
C ARG A 85 0.92 15.41 -13.31
N ASP A 86 1.48 15.31 -12.10
CA ASP A 86 2.63 16.13 -11.71
C ASP A 86 3.96 15.37 -11.91
N ILE A 87 3.92 14.03 -11.96
CA ILE A 87 5.12 13.17 -11.99
C ILE A 87 5.11 12.17 -13.14
N VAL A 88 4.08 11.30 -13.23
CA VAL A 88 4.10 10.16 -14.17
C VAL A 88 3.86 10.61 -15.62
N ALA A 89 2.93 11.54 -15.82
CA ALA A 89 2.55 12.12 -17.10
C ALA A 89 2.34 13.65 -16.92
N PRO A 90 3.45 14.42 -16.82
CA PRO A 90 3.42 15.86 -16.60
C PRO A 90 2.43 16.59 -17.50
N GLY A 91 1.50 17.34 -16.89
CA GLY A 91 0.51 18.15 -17.61
C GLY A 91 -0.71 17.40 -18.13
N SER A 92 -0.85 16.10 -17.85
CA SER A 92 -2.07 15.34 -18.14
C SER A 92 -3.30 15.89 -17.41
N ASP A 93 -4.49 15.71 -17.97
CA ASP A 93 -5.71 16.25 -17.38
C ASP A 93 -6.03 15.59 -16.03
N PHE A 94 -6.21 16.41 -14.99
CA PHE A 94 -6.47 15.92 -13.63
C PHE A 94 -7.78 15.15 -13.54
N TYR A 95 -8.83 15.62 -14.20
CA TYR A 95 -10.16 15.03 -14.10
C TYR A 95 -10.19 13.66 -14.78
N GLU A 96 -9.59 13.53 -15.95
CA GLU A 96 -9.44 12.24 -16.63
C GLU A 96 -8.56 11.27 -15.81
N ASN A 97 -7.47 11.75 -15.20
CA ASN A 97 -6.65 10.93 -14.30
C ASN A 97 -7.44 10.45 -13.07
N LEU A 98 -8.23 11.33 -12.44
CA LEU A 98 -9.07 10.99 -11.29
C LEU A 98 -10.14 9.97 -11.68
N LYS A 99 -10.80 10.18 -12.82
CA LYS A 99 -11.78 9.26 -13.37
C LYS A 99 -11.14 7.89 -13.62
N ALA A 100 -10.00 7.82 -14.30
CA ALA A 100 -9.30 6.56 -14.52
C ALA A 100 -8.94 5.83 -13.21
N ALA A 101 -8.51 6.57 -12.19
CA ALA A 101 -8.21 6.01 -10.87
C ALA A 101 -9.46 5.42 -10.18
N ILE A 102 -10.59 6.12 -10.24
CA ILE A 102 -11.87 5.67 -9.63
C ILE A 102 -12.40 4.40 -10.32
N ILE A 103 -12.35 4.33 -11.65
CA ILE A 103 -12.93 3.20 -12.40
C ILE A 103 -12.01 1.96 -12.35
N ALA A 104 -10.76 2.12 -11.92
CA ALA A 104 -9.73 1.06 -11.97
C ALA A 104 -9.62 0.45 -13.39
N GLU A 105 -9.52 1.33 -14.40
CA GLU A 105 -9.54 0.94 -15.82
C GLU A 105 -8.51 -0.18 -16.12
N LYS A 106 -8.89 -1.24 -16.86
CA LYS A 106 -8.03 -2.41 -17.18
C LYS A 106 -7.49 -3.19 -15.96
N ASP A 107 -8.27 -3.32 -14.88
CA ASP A 107 -7.81 -3.92 -13.61
C ASP A 107 -6.60 -3.21 -13.00
N SER A 108 -6.34 -1.96 -13.42
CA SER A 108 -5.28 -1.13 -12.86
C SER A 108 -5.43 -1.03 -11.35
N PHE A 109 -4.30 -0.96 -10.65
CA PHE A 109 -4.26 -0.84 -9.19
C PHE A 109 -4.91 -2.02 -8.47
N PHE A 110 -4.60 -3.26 -8.87
CA PHE A 110 -4.96 -4.48 -8.13
C PHE A 110 -6.48 -4.74 -8.08
N GLY A 111 -7.19 -4.36 -9.15
CA GLY A 111 -8.66 -4.45 -9.23
C GLY A 111 -9.38 -3.43 -8.35
N GLY A 112 -8.73 -2.31 -8.04
CA GLY A 112 -9.30 -1.16 -7.35
C GLY A 112 -9.14 -1.16 -5.83
N TRP A 113 -9.35 0.03 -5.24
CA TRP A 113 -9.18 0.26 -3.80
C TRP A 113 -10.03 -0.68 -2.95
N SER A 114 -11.32 -0.83 -3.27
CA SER A 114 -12.25 -1.66 -2.48
C SER A 114 -11.81 -3.11 -2.42
N LYS A 115 -11.38 -3.69 -3.55
CA LYS A 115 -10.91 -5.08 -3.64
C LYS A 115 -9.64 -5.30 -2.81
N ASN A 116 -8.71 -4.35 -2.88
CA ASN A 116 -7.48 -4.39 -2.08
C ASN A 116 -7.77 -4.32 -0.58
N VAL A 117 -8.63 -3.37 -0.15
CA VAL A 117 -9.04 -3.22 1.24
C VAL A 117 -9.77 -4.47 1.73
N GLU A 118 -10.71 -5.00 0.96
CA GLU A 118 -11.46 -6.20 1.36
C GLU A 118 -10.54 -7.42 1.53
N ALA A 119 -9.59 -7.63 0.62
CA ALA A 119 -8.69 -8.76 0.70
C ALA A 119 -7.73 -8.64 1.89
N TRP A 120 -7.16 -7.46 2.11
CA TRP A 120 -6.17 -7.26 3.16
C TRP A 120 -6.75 -7.13 4.56
N THR A 121 -7.95 -6.56 4.72
CA THR A 121 -8.61 -6.51 6.04
C THR A 121 -8.96 -7.91 6.56
N LYS A 122 -9.19 -8.88 5.68
CA LYS A 122 -9.37 -10.30 6.05
C LYS A 122 -8.04 -11.02 6.39
N ARG A 123 -6.91 -10.57 5.83
CA ARG A 123 -5.60 -11.23 5.95
C ARG A 123 -4.70 -10.64 7.04
N ALA A 124 -4.77 -9.34 7.25
CA ALA A 124 -3.86 -8.63 8.14
C ALA A 124 -4.21 -8.86 9.60
N GLY A 125 -3.19 -9.08 10.42
CA GLY A 125 -3.35 -9.17 11.88
C GLY A 125 -3.43 -7.82 12.56
N LEU A 126 -2.99 -6.75 11.87
CA LEU A 126 -3.04 -5.37 12.33
C LEU A 126 -3.42 -4.46 11.17
N ILE A 127 -4.40 -3.58 11.40
CA ILE A 127 -4.83 -2.56 10.44
C ILE A 127 -4.49 -1.18 11.02
N ILE A 128 -3.77 -0.38 10.25
CA ILE A 128 -3.41 1.00 10.58
C ILE A 128 -4.20 1.93 9.67
N ARG A 129 -4.99 2.83 10.23
CA ARG A 129 -5.65 3.90 9.47
C ARG A 129 -4.70 5.08 9.37
N TYR A 130 -4.41 5.53 8.15
CA TYR A 130 -3.51 6.65 7.89
C TYR A 130 -3.96 7.94 8.61
N GLU A 131 -5.27 8.17 8.71
CA GLU A 131 -5.84 9.37 9.34
C GLU A 131 -5.80 9.31 10.86
N ALA A 132 -5.67 8.12 11.44
CA ALA A 132 -5.61 7.90 12.88
C ALA A 132 -4.20 8.16 13.43
N GLY A 133 -3.49 9.15 12.88
CA GLY A 133 -2.11 9.48 13.24
C GLY A 133 -1.89 9.56 14.76
N PRO A 134 -0.63 9.51 15.23
CA PRO A 134 -0.27 9.33 16.65
C PRO A 134 -0.82 10.41 17.62
N PHE A 135 -1.49 11.43 17.11
CA PHE A 135 -2.16 12.50 17.86
C PHE A 135 -3.67 12.30 18.03
N ARG A 136 -4.25 11.15 17.62
CA ARG A 136 -5.63 10.80 17.95
C ARG A 136 -5.70 9.43 18.63
N PRO A 137 -5.92 9.37 19.95
CA PRO A 137 -6.29 8.12 20.59
C PRO A 137 -7.73 7.79 20.15
N CYS A 138 -7.89 7.00 19.10
CA CYS A 138 -9.17 6.35 18.82
C CYS A 138 -9.09 4.93 19.36
N PHE A 139 -9.42 4.79 20.65
CA PHE A 139 -10.28 3.68 21.05
C PHE A 139 -11.48 3.71 20.12
N ASP A 140 -11.68 2.65 19.36
CA ASP A 140 -12.98 2.12 18.97
C ASP A 140 -12.72 0.75 18.35
N ILE A 141 -12.71 -0.24 19.23
CA ILE A 141 -12.92 -1.65 18.90
C ILE A 141 -14.41 -1.78 18.59
N LEU A 142 -14.75 -2.30 17.41
CA LEU A 142 -15.98 -3.05 17.21
C LEU A 142 -15.60 -4.50 16.95
#